data_AF-U2FU48-F1
#
_entry.id   AF-U2FU48-F1
#
_cell.length_a   1.000
_cell.length_b   1.000
_cell.length_c   1.000
_cell.angle_alpha   90.00
_cell.angle_beta   90.00
_cell.angle_gamma   90.00
#
_symmetry.space_group_name_H-M   'P 1'
#
loop_
_entity.id
_entity.type
_entity.pdbx_description
1 polymer ?
#
loop_
_entity_poly.entity_id
_entity_poly.type
_entity_poly.pdbx_seq_one_letter_code
_entity_poly.pdbx_strand_id
1 'polypeptide(L)'
;MTIDRDAVTKIVTPEQLTARIAQPAAERLRAIAALDALPQLAETLDSQNLSWGLTGAVGYELATGQPVCHTASDIDVLLRVPRPITRLAAREMIDSLAALAPRCDIQMETPLGGVALADWAADNDQVLVKSDQGPFLYADPWREAPPVQSACYAAGN
;
A
#
# COMPACT_ATOMS: atom_id res chain seq x y z
N MET A 1 -20.79 -13.17 8.51
CA MET A 1 -20.85 -14.17 7.42
C MET A 1 -19.50 -14.86 7.38
N THR A 2 -19.45 -16.15 7.71
CA THR A 2 -18.21 -16.94 7.66
C THR A 2 -18.27 -17.77 6.40
N ILE A 3 -17.29 -17.63 5.51
CA ILE A 3 -17.17 -18.48 4.32
C ILE A 3 -16.34 -19.70 4.72
N ASP A 4 -16.83 -20.90 4.40
CA ASP A 4 -16.06 -22.12 4.60
C ASP A 4 -14.77 -22.06 3.78
N ARG A 5 -13.64 -22.44 4.37
CA ARG A 5 -12.35 -22.46 3.67
C ARG A 5 -12.41 -23.39 2.45
N ASP A 6 -13.15 -24.49 2.54
CA ASP A 6 -13.28 -25.46 1.45
C ASP A 6 -14.16 -24.93 0.29
N ALA A 7 -14.91 -23.86 0.52
CA ALA A 7 -15.66 -23.16 -0.53
C ALA A 7 -14.81 -22.16 -1.32
N VAL A 8 -13.56 -21.89 -0.90
CA VAL A 8 -12.65 -20.97 -1.60
C VAL A 8 -12.07 -21.65 -2.83
N THR A 9 -12.55 -21.26 -4.02
CA THR A 9 -12.11 -21.85 -5.30
C THR A 9 -10.87 -21.20 -5.89
N LYS A 10 -10.57 -19.95 -5.49
CA LYS A 10 -9.43 -19.18 -5.99
C LYS A 10 -8.98 -18.15 -4.98
N ILE A 11 -7.67 -18.03 -4.81
CA ILE A 11 -7.01 -16.96 -4.04
C ILE A 11 -6.13 -16.18 -5.02
N VAL A 12 -6.21 -14.86 -4.99
CA VAL A 12 -5.36 -13.97 -5.78
C VAL A 12 -4.72 -12.97 -4.83
N THR A 13 -3.39 -12.93 -4.78
CA THR A 13 -2.67 -11.94 -3.97
C THR A 13 -2.54 -10.61 -4.73
N PRO A 14 -2.33 -9.47 -4.04
CA PRO A 14 -2.07 -8.20 -4.71
C PRO A 14 -0.94 -8.28 -5.74
N GLU A 15 0.15 -8.98 -5.42
CA GLU A 15 1.33 -9.11 -6.26
C GLU A 15 1.04 -9.93 -7.53
N GLN A 16 0.12 -10.88 -7.47
CA GLN A 16 -0.30 -11.64 -8.64
C GLN A 16 -1.11 -10.80 -9.65
N LEU A 17 -1.64 -9.65 -9.23
CA LEU A 17 -2.42 -8.77 -10.10
C LEU A 17 -1.55 -7.91 -11.01
N THR A 18 -0.25 -7.74 -10.71
CA THR A 18 0.67 -6.97 -11.57
C THR A 18 0.80 -7.62 -12.96
N ALA A 19 0.78 -8.96 -13.03
CA ALA A 19 0.74 -9.72 -14.28
C ALA A 19 -0.56 -9.52 -15.09
N ARG A 20 -1.57 -8.84 -14.55
CA ARG A 20 -2.87 -8.60 -15.19
C ARG A 20 -3.06 -7.17 -15.66
N ILE A 21 -2.08 -6.29 -15.46
CA ILE A 21 -2.16 -4.86 -15.82
C ILE A 21 -2.56 -4.63 -17.29
N ALA A 22 -2.11 -5.50 -18.20
CA ALA A 22 -2.42 -5.42 -19.63
C ALA A 22 -3.71 -6.16 -20.05
N GLN A 23 -4.50 -6.71 -19.12
CA GLN A 23 -5.71 -7.49 -19.45
C GLN A 23 -6.94 -6.65 -19.82
N PRO A 24 -7.22 -5.48 -19.20
CA PRO A 24 -8.37 -4.69 -19.59
C PRO A 24 -8.32 -4.29 -21.07
N ALA A 25 -9.49 -4.22 -21.71
CA ALA A 25 -9.58 -3.81 -23.11
C ALA A 25 -9.03 -2.38 -23.32
N ALA A 26 -8.43 -2.11 -24.49
CA ALA A 26 -7.84 -0.81 -24.78
C ALA A 26 -8.81 0.38 -24.68
N GLU A 27 -10.11 0.16 -24.91
CA GLU A 27 -11.15 1.18 -24.65
C GLU A 27 -11.32 1.44 -23.16
N ARG A 28 -11.32 0.39 -22.34
CA ARG A 28 -11.45 0.48 -20.89
C ARG A 28 -10.23 1.15 -20.25
N LEU A 29 -9.02 0.83 -20.72
CA LEU A 29 -7.79 1.50 -20.30
C LEU A 29 -7.89 3.02 -20.55
N ARG A 30 -8.19 3.43 -21.79
CA ARG A 30 -8.31 4.85 -22.16
C ARG A 30 -9.43 5.60 -21.46
N ALA A 31 -10.49 4.91 -21.05
CA ALA A 31 -11.63 5.51 -20.37
C ALA A 31 -11.37 5.79 -18.88
N ILE A 32 -10.43 5.07 -18.25
CA ILE A 32 -10.20 5.11 -16.81
C ILE A 32 -8.74 5.43 -16.53
N ALA A 33 -8.47 6.66 -16.09
CA ALA A 33 -7.12 7.14 -15.80
C ALA A 33 -6.32 6.22 -14.85
N ALA A 34 -6.99 5.64 -13.83
CA ALA A 34 -6.38 4.67 -12.92
C ALA A 34 -5.85 3.42 -13.62
N LEU A 35 -6.53 2.94 -14.66
CA LEU A 35 -6.11 1.77 -15.44
C LEU A 35 -5.07 2.13 -16.50
N ASP A 36 -5.24 3.28 -17.16
CA ASP A 36 -4.30 3.80 -18.16
C ASP A 36 -2.90 4.04 -17.60
N ALA A 37 -2.82 4.46 -16.33
CA ALA A 37 -1.57 4.76 -15.63
C ALA A 37 -0.79 3.52 -15.14
N LEU A 38 -1.40 2.32 -15.16
CA LEU A 38 -0.79 1.12 -14.58
C LEU A 38 0.54 0.69 -15.21
N PRO A 39 0.76 0.80 -16.54
CA PRO A 39 2.07 0.46 -17.12
C PRO A 39 3.20 1.34 -16.59
N GLN A 40 2.98 2.66 -16.48
CA GLN A 40 3.98 3.60 -15.96
C GLN A 40 4.19 3.42 -14.45
N LEU A 41 3.12 3.15 -13.70
CA LEU A 41 3.21 2.77 -12.28
C LEU A 41 4.09 1.52 -12.12
N ALA A 42 3.85 0.47 -12.92
CA ALA A 42 4.58 -0.78 -12.83
C ALA A 42 6.07 -0.61 -13.13
N GLU A 43 6.42 0.12 -14.20
CA GLU A 43 7.81 0.45 -14.52
C GLU A 43 8.52 1.15 -13.34
N THR A 44 7.84 2.12 -12.72
CA THR A 44 8.37 2.84 -11.57
C THR A 44 8.60 1.93 -10.37
N LEU A 45 7.63 1.08 -10.02
CA LEU A 45 7.71 0.23 -8.82
C LEU A 45 8.62 -1.00 -9.01
N ASP A 46 8.69 -1.56 -10.22
CA ASP A 46 9.59 -2.67 -10.54
C ASP A 46 11.07 -2.28 -10.36
N SER A 47 11.41 -1.00 -10.58
CA SER A 47 12.75 -0.47 -10.36
C SER A 47 13.20 -0.46 -8.89
N GLN A 48 12.27 -0.59 -7.94
CA GLN A 48 12.54 -0.46 -6.51
C GLN A 48 13.07 -1.74 -5.87
N ASN A 49 13.08 -2.87 -6.59
CA ASN A 49 13.44 -4.20 -6.06
C ASN A 49 12.64 -4.60 -4.79
N LEU A 50 11.41 -4.12 -4.67
CA LEU A 50 10.47 -4.45 -3.59
C LEU A 50 9.27 -5.19 -4.18
N SER A 51 8.70 -6.14 -3.43
CA SER A 51 7.46 -6.78 -3.85
C SER A 51 6.31 -5.79 -3.67
N TRP A 52 5.48 -5.64 -4.71
CA TRP A 52 4.33 -4.74 -4.68
C TRP A 52 3.13 -5.35 -5.39
N GLY A 53 1.95 -4.83 -5.11
CA GLY A 53 0.72 -5.31 -5.71
C GLY A 53 -0.42 -4.30 -5.64
N LEU A 54 -1.43 -4.50 -6.49
CA LEU A 54 -2.60 -3.63 -6.58
C LEU A 54 -3.67 -4.06 -5.57
N THR A 55 -4.26 -3.08 -4.90
CA THR A 55 -5.39 -3.28 -3.98
C THR A 55 -6.56 -2.38 -4.40
N GLY A 56 -7.53 -2.18 -3.51
CA GLY A 56 -8.66 -1.30 -3.78
C GLY A 56 -9.49 -1.68 -5.00
N ALA A 57 -10.11 -0.68 -5.62
CA ALA A 57 -11.01 -0.88 -6.76
C ALA A 57 -10.28 -1.43 -7.99
N VAL A 58 -9.07 -0.93 -8.28
CA VAL A 58 -8.25 -1.41 -9.40
C VAL A 58 -7.88 -2.88 -9.21
N GLY A 59 -7.39 -3.25 -8.02
CA GLY A 59 -7.06 -4.63 -7.70
C GLY A 59 -8.29 -5.54 -7.82
N TYR A 60 -9.46 -5.09 -7.36
CA TYR A 60 -10.71 -5.84 -7.49
C TYR A 60 -11.13 -6.03 -8.95
N GLU A 61 -11.08 -4.99 -9.77
CA GLU A 61 -11.40 -5.06 -11.21
C GLU A 61 -10.47 -6.05 -11.92
N LEU A 62 -9.17 -6.01 -11.66
CA LEU A 62 -8.21 -6.97 -12.23
C LEU A 62 -8.37 -8.39 -11.71
N ALA A 63 -8.82 -8.55 -10.45
CA ALA A 63 -9.03 -9.85 -9.85
C ALA A 63 -10.26 -10.56 -10.46
N THR A 64 -11.33 -9.80 -10.71
CA THR A 64 -12.68 -10.31 -11.02
C THR A 64 -13.13 -10.09 -12.47
N GLY A 65 -12.50 -9.16 -13.18
CA GLY A 65 -12.95 -8.67 -14.50
C GLY A 65 -14.19 -7.77 -14.44
N GLN A 66 -14.67 -7.39 -13.25
CA GLN A 66 -15.84 -6.52 -13.11
C GLN A 66 -15.44 -5.04 -13.21
N PRO A 67 -16.09 -4.24 -14.08
CA PRO A 67 -15.71 -2.85 -14.33
C PRO A 67 -16.20 -1.91 -13.22
N VAL A 68 -15.53 -1.94 -12.06
CA VAL A 68 -15.90 -1.14 -10.88
C VAL A 68 -15.19 0.21 -10.81
N CYS A 69 -14.05 0.38 -11.50
CA CYS A 69 -13.34 1.65 -11.54
C CYS A 69 -14.14 2.71 -12.32
N HIS A 70 -14.05 3.95 -11.87
CA HIS A 70 -14.63 5.12 -12.51
C HIS A 70 -13.55 6.16 -12.82
N THR A 71 -13.92 7.23 -13.51
CA THR A 71 -12.97 8.26 -14.01
C THR A 71 -12.20 8.97 -12.90
N ALA A 72 -12.77 9.03 -11.69
CA ALA A 72 -12.15 9.59 -10.49
C ALA A 72 -11.52 8.55 -9.53
N SER A 73 -11.40 7.28 -9.94
CA SER A 73 -10.74 6.27 -9.10
C SER A 73 -9.25 6.60 -8.92
N ASP A 74 -8.76 6.38 -7.71
CA ASP A 74 -7.36 6.34 -7.35
C ASP A 74 -6.77 4.95 -7.60
N ILE A 75 -5.46 4.83 -7.37
CA ILE A 75 -4.72 3.57 -7.40
C ILE A 75 -4.24 3.28 -5.99
N ASP A 76 -4.72 2.21 -5.39
CA ASP A 76 -4.20 1.68 -4.13
C ASP A 76 -3.11 0.64 -4.39
N VAL A 77 -1.97 0.80 -3.72
CA VAL A 77 -0.82 -0.09 -3.85
C VAL A 77 -0.38 -0.60 -2.49
N LEU A 78 -0.14 -1.90 -2.39
CA LEU A 78 0.56 -2.52 -1.28
C LEU A 78 2.03 -2.71 -1.66
N LEU A 79 2.94 -2.17 -0.86
CA LEU A 79 4.39 -2.31 -1.01
C LEU A 79 4.95 -3.09 0.19
N ARG A 80 5.60 -4.24 -0.05
CA ARG A 80 6.22 -5.04 1.02
C ARG A 80 7.56 -4.44 1.38
N VAL A 81 7.70 -3.94 2.61
CA VAL A 81 8.90 -3.25 3.09
C VAL A 81 9.41 -3.95 4.36
N PRO A 82 9.93 -5.19 4.27
CA PRO A 82 10.38 -5.95 5.45
C PRO A 82 11.65 -5.37 6.10
N ARG A 83 12.36 -4.49 5.39
CA ARG A 83 13.56 -3.79 5.87
C ARG A 83 13.35 -2.28 5.71
N PRO A 84 13.91 -1.45 6.61
CA PRO A 84 13.77 0.01 6.54
C PRO A 84 14.18 0.58 5.19
N ILE A 85 13.37 1.49 4.67
CA ILE A 85 13.73 2.40 3.57
C ILE A 85 13.95 3.80 4.15
N THR A 86 14.85 4.57 3.55
CA THR A 86 15.09 5.94 3.99
C THR A 86 13.89 6.84 3.64
N ARG A 87 13.69 7.92 4.41
CA ARG A 87 12.67 8.93 4.09
C ARG A 87 12.93 9.60 2.73
N LEU A 88 14.21 9.77 2.38
CA LEU A 88 14.62 10.24 1.07
C LEU A 88 14.14 9.30 -0.05
N ALA A 89 14.39 7.99 0.06
CA ALA A 89 13.93 7.02 -0.93
C ALA A 89 12.40 6.99 -1.04
N ALA A 90 11.68 7.13 0.08
CA ALA A 90 10.23 7.25 0.07
C ALA A 90 9.75 8.51 -0.66
N ARG A 91 10.43 9.65 -0.48
CA ARG A 91 10.15 10.89 -1.19
C ARG A 91 10.41 10.77 -2.68
N GLU A 92 11.55 10.23 -3.07
CA GLU A 92 11.93 10.01 -4.47
C GLU A 92 10.92 9.09 -5.19
N MET A 93 10.40 8.08 -4.49
CA MET A 93 9.33 7.22 -5.00
C MET A 93 8.04 8.01 -5.22
N ILE A 94 7.62 8.85 -4.27
CA ILE A 94 6.43 9.71 -4.41
C ILE A 94 6.60 10.66 -5.59
N ASP A 95 7.76 11.30 -5.71
CA ASP A 95 8.05 12.28 -6.76
C ASP A 95 8.05 11.63 -8.14
N SER A 96 8.58 10.41 -8.26
CA SER A 96 8.56 9.63 -9.51
C SER A 96 7.14 9.27 -9.96
N LEU A 97 6.20 9.16 -9.01
CA LEU A 97 4.80 8.83 -9.26
C LEU A 97 3.89 10.05 -9.39
N ALA A 98 4.38 11.25 -9.04
CA ALA A 98 3.60 12.49 -9.09
C ALA A 98 3.18 12.90 -10.51
N ALA A 99 3.82 12.33 -11.54
CA ALA A 99 3.47 12.55 -12.95
C ALA A 99 2.23 11.74 -13.38
N LEU A 100 1.79 10.75 -12.61
CA LEU A 100 0.59 9.98 -12.92
C LEU A 100 -0.65 10.87 -12.73
N ALA A 101 -1.58 10.82 -13.69
CA ALA A 101 -2.85 11.55 -13.61
C ALA A 101 -3.71 11.16 -12.39
N PRO A 102 -3.93 9.86 -12.07
CA PRO A 102 -4.65 9.46 -10.87
C PRO A 102 -3.77 9.60 -9.61
N ARG A 103 -4.42 9.84 -8.46
CA ARG A 103 -3.75 9.73 -7.16
C ARG A 103 -3.31 8.28 -6.93
N CYS A 104 -2.09 8.11 -6.43
CA CYS A 104 -1.54 6.81 -6.05
C CYS A 104 -1.36 6.76 -4.52
N ASP A 105 -2.16 5.94 -3.86
CA ASP A 105 -2.11 5.73 -2.42
C ASP A 105 -1.30 4.46 -2.12
N ILE A 106 -0.04 4.65 -1.72
CA ILE A 106 0.87 3.55 -1.41
C ILE A 106 0.86 3.28 0.09
N GLN A 107 0.49 2.04 0.45
CA GLN A 107 0.64 1.50 1.79
C GLN A 107 1.86 0.57 1.83
N MET A 108 2.85 0.95 2.64
CA MET A 108 3.96 0.08 3.00
C MET A 108 3.50 -0.92 4.05
N GLU A 109 3.73 -2.20 3.82
CA GLU A 109 3.64 -3.21 4.87
C GLU A 109 5.02 -3.40 5.51
N THR A 110 5.09 -3.07 6.79
CA THR A 110 6.25 -3.26 7.66
C THR A 110 5.98 -4.41 8.63
N PRO A 111 6.99 -4.92 9.37
CA PRO A 111 6.78 -5.93 10.40
C PRO A 111 5.72 -5.56 11.45
N LEU A 112 5.53 -4.27 11.77
CA LEU A 112 4.52 -3.84 12.74
C LEU A 112 3.13 -3.59 12.13
N GLY A 113 3.01 -3.61 10.80
CA GLY A 113 1.76 -3.37 10.08
C GLY A 113 1.89 -2.34 8.97
N GLY A 114 0.75 -1.83 8.53
CA GLY A 114 0.66 -0.94 7.37
C GLY A 114 0.92 0.53 7.71
N VAL A 115 1.77 1.19 6.94
CA VAL A 115 2.11 2.62 7.05
C VAL A 115 1.92 3.28 5.69
N ALA A 116 1.30 4.47 5.62
CA ALA A 116 1.24 5.19 4.36
C ALA A 116 2.64 5.70 3.96
N LEU A 117 3.04 5.50 2.70
CA LEU A 117 4.34 5.96 2.20
C LEU A 117 4.50 7.48 2.38
N ALA A 118 3.41 8.24 2.15
CA ALA A 118 3.36 9.67 2.34
C ALA A 118 3.64 10.09 3.80
N ASP A 119 3.09 9.37 4.77
CA ASP A 119 3.30 9.65 6.20
C ASP A 119 4.77 9.40 6.60
N TRP A 120 5.38 8.34 6.06
CA TRP A 120 6.81 8.07 6.29
C TRP A 120 7.72 9.12 5.64
N ALA A 121 7.36 9.59 4.44
CA ALA A 121 8.11 10.62 3.73
C ALA A 121 7.99 12.01 4.39
N ALA A 122 6.89 12.29 5.09
CA ALA A 122 6.58 13.61 5.68
C ALA A 122 7.49 14.06 6.84
N ASP A 123 8.48 13.25 7.20
CA ASP A 123 9.48 13.54 8.23
C ASP A 123 8.94 13.76 9.66
N ASN A 124 7.76 13.24 9.97
CA ASN A 124 7.17 13.30 11.32
C ASN A 124 7.94 12.42 12.33
N ASP A 125 7.97 12.77 13.62
CA ASP A 125 8.64 11.95 14.65
C ASP A 125 8.01 10.56 14.82
N GLN A 126 6.72 10.43 14.51
CA GLN A 126 5.98 9.18 14.57
C GLN A 126 5.08 9.04 13.34
N VAL A 127 4.83 7.80 12.94
CA VAL A 127 3.91 7.44 11.87
C VAL A 127 2.79 6.54 12.39
N LEU A 128 1.61 6.65 11.76
CA LEU A 128 0.48 5.79 12.06
C LEU A 128 0.71 4.40 11.45
N VAL A 129 0.85 3.40 12.32
CA VAL A 129 0.86 1.99 11.93
C VAL A 129 -0.54 1.43 12.13
N LYS A 130 -1.11 0.90 11.04
CA LYS A 130 -2.37 0.17 11.03
C LYS A 130 -2.05 -1.33 11.21
N SER A 131 -2.26 -1.86 12.41
CA SER A 131 -2.09 -3.28 12.70
C SER A 131 -3.43 -3.96 13.01
N ASP A 132 -3.40 -5.28 13.14
CA ASP A 132 -4.54 -6.11 13.57
C ASP A 132 -4.98 -5.80 15.01
N GLN A 133 -4.06 -5.28 15.85
CA GLN A 133 -4.34 -4.82 17.21
C GLN A 133 -4.90 -3.40 17.27
N GLY A 134 -4.92 -2.69 16.15
CA GLY A 134 -5.45 -1.33 16.03
C GLY A 134 -4.45 -0.31 15.45
N PRO A 135 -4.87 0.95 15.34
CA PRO A 135 -4.01 2.04 14.90
C PRO A 135 -3.14 2.58 16.05
N PHE A 136 -1.82 2.60 15.86
CA PHE A 136 -0.87 3.11 16.86
C PHE A 136 0.23 3.97 16.23
N LEU A 137 0.77 4.92 16.98
CA LEU A 137 1.89 5.76 16.54
C LEU A 137 3.22 5.12 16.93
N TYR A 138 4.11 4.94 15.95
CA TYR A 138 5.46 4.41 16.15
C TYR A 138 6.51 5.36 15.57
N ALA A 139 7.64 5.48 16.27
CA ALA A 139 8.80 6.20 15.74
C ALA A 139 9.53 5.40 14.65
N ASP A 140 9.60 4.07 14.81
CA ASP A 140 10.20 3.14 13.87
C ASP A 140 9.20 2.00 13.58
N PRO A 141 8.58 1.96 12.39
CA PRO A 141 7.61 0.91 12.04
C PRO A 141 8.26 -0.45 11.76
N TRP A 142 9.60 -0.55 11.72
CA TRP A 142 10.33 -1.81 11.52
C TRP A 142 10.80 -2.47 12.81
N ARG A 143 10.68 -1.81 13.96
CA ARG A 143 11.12 -2.33 15.24
C ARG A 143 10.02 -2.19 16.26
N GLU A 144 9.72 -3.27 16.97
CA GLU A 144 9.02 -3.16 18.24
C GLU A 144 9.85 -2.24 19.14
N ALA A 145 9.38 -1.01 19.35
CA ALA A 145 9.85 -0.25 20.49
C ALA A 145 9.39 -1.05 21.72
N PRO A 146 10.25 -1.36 22.71
CA PRO A 146 9.72 -1.73 24.02
C PRO A 146 8.78 -0.60 24.43
N PRO A 147 7.57 -0.90 24.98
CA PRO A 147 6.67 0.16 25.40
C PRO A 147 7.44 1.10 26.32
N VAL A 148 7.48 2.39 25.95
CA VAL A 148 8.02 3.42 26.83
C VAL A 148 7.15 3.35 28.08
N GLN A 149 7.69 2.80 29.18
CA GLN A 149 7.07 2.96 30.49
C GLN A 149 6.98 4.47 30.72
N SER A 150 5.77 5.00 30.72
CA SER A 150 5.51 6.31 31.30
C SER A 150 5.91 6.21 32.77
N ALA A 151 7.13 6.65 33.08
CA ALA A 151 7.58 6.83 34.45
C ALA A 151 6.81 8.02 35.05
N CYS A 152 5.64 7.76 35.63
CA CYS A 152 4.92 8.74 36.42
C CYS A 152 4.31 8.07 37.67
N TYR A 153 4.99 8.31 38.80
CA TYR A 153 4.50 8.35 40.18
C TYR A 153 4.07 7.07 40.92
N ALA A 154 4.94 6.64 41.84
CA ALA A 154 4.53 6.32 43.22
C ALA A 154 5.65 6.75 44.19
N ALA A 155 5.63 8.03 44.57
CA ALA A 155 6.18 8.44 45.85
C ALA A 155 5.09 8.19 46.91
N GLY A 156 5.43 7.44 47.95
CA GLY A 156 4.55 7.16 49.08
C GLY A 156 5.30 6.38 50.15
N ASN A 157 6.18 7.09 50.87
CA ASN A 157 6.56 6.74 52.25
C ASN A 157 5.57 7.42 53.19
#